data_AF-A0A1Y3VMG4-F1
#
_entry.id   AF-A0A1Y3VMG4-F1
#
_cell.length_a   1.000
_cell.length_b   1.000
_cell.length_c   1.000
_cell.angle_alpha   90.00
_cell.angle_beta   90.00
_cell.angle_gamma   90.00
#
_symmetry.space_group_name_H-M   'P 1'
#
loop_
_entity.id
_entity.type
_entity.pdbx_description
1 polymer ?
#
loop_
_entity_poly.entity_id
_entity_poly.type
_entity_poly.pdbx_seq_one_letter_code
_entity_poly.pdbx_strand_id
1 'polypeptide(L)'
;MAYTIKIDLKSQTPVYKQLISNVETAIHDGEYRYGDLLPSMNELSLQLGISKETVKKAYSLMRDKGIISATQGKGFYVSSENSGQKPKILVLFDKLSTYKQVLFSSFSSTIGTQGEITIRLHNQQVELLEYYIDENLDLFDYYVITPHFPLDEPTQRRAVKALTRIPNRKLILLDRYIESLPGNYGVAYQDFTNDVYDGLMQASKKLQKQNKLNIITEASSLYYSFIREGAERFCADHGIPCEFHQTVTPEIVRPQEVYLILNGQLDTELIDLARAAKEKKLKAGRDIGFISYNESPINEIVLNGLTTISTDFRQMGAVAARMILDKQLRKVKCDFRMTRRSTF
;
A
#
# COMPACT_ATOMS: atom_id res chain seq x y z
N MET A 1 -14.44 34.82 6.70
CA MET A 1 -15.49 34.74 7.73
C MET A 1 -14.81 34.18 8.98
N ALA A 2 -15.03 34.76 10.15
CA ALA A 2 -14.35 34.29 11.37
C ALA A 2 -15.00 32.99 11.86
N TYR A 3 -14.21 31.94 12.05
CA TYR A 3 -14.66 30.66 12.61
C TYR A 3 -15.36 30.87 13.95
N THR A 4 -16.53 30.25 14.13
CA THR A 4 -17.28 30.32 15.39
C THR A 4 -17.06 29.03 16.18
N ILE A 5 -16.22 29.12 17.22
CA ILE A 5 -16.01 28.03 18.19
C ILE A 5 -17.34 27.78 18.93
N LYS A 6 -17.77 26.52 19.00
CA LYS A 6 -19.00 26.11 19.72
C LYS A 6 -18.67 25.11 20.83
N ILE A 7 -19.33 25.27 21.98
CA ILE A 7 -19.19 24.40 23.14
C ILE A 7 -20.57 23.86 23.51
N ASP A 8 -20.67 22.55 23.74
CA ASP A 8 -21.86 21.92 24.30
C ASP A 8 -21.65 21.63 25.78
N LEU A 9 -22.29 22.42 26.64
CA LEU A 9 -22.21 22.26 28.11
C LEU A 9 -22.96 21.03 28.62
N LYS A 10 -23.82 20.39 27.80
CA LYS A 10 -24.55 19.16 28.15
C LYS A 10 -23.79 17.89 27.77
N SER A 11 -22.71 18.01 26.99
CA SER A 11 -21.89 16.88 26.58
C SER A 11 -21.10 16.29 27.76
N GLN A 12 -20.91 14.96 27.74
CA GLN A 12 -20.02 14.28 28.70
C GLN A 12 -18.54 14.62 28.48
N THR A 13 -18.20 15.23 27.34
CA THR A 13 -16.81 15.64 27.05
C THR A 13 -16.47 16.91 27.84
N PRO A 14 -15.37 16.93 28.62
CA PRO A 14 -14.94 18.13 29.33
C PRO A 14 -14.77 19.35 28.41
N VAL A 15 -15.24 20.51 28.84
CA VAL A 15 -15.25 21.76 28.04
C VAL A 15 -13.88 22.12 27.45
N TYR A 16 -12.80 21.96 28.21
CA TYR A 16 -11.45 22.25 27.71
C TYR A 16 -11.05 21.31 26.55
N LYS A 17 -11.52 20.05 26.53
CA LYS A 17 -11.26 19.11 25.43
C LYS A 17 -12.07 19.48 24.20
N GLN A 18 -13.33 19.88 24.37
CA GLN A 18 -14.16 20.37 23.28
C GLN A 18 -13.52 21.61 22.63
N LEU A 19 -12.99 22.53 23.45
CA LEU A 19 -12.31 23.72 22.96
C LEU A 19 -11.07 23.37 22.12
N ILE A 20 -10.22 22.46 22.62
CA ILE A 20 -9.04 21.99 21.87
C ILE A 20 -9.46 21.40 20.52
N SER A 21 -10.44 20.50 20.53
CA SER A 21 -10.93 19.84 19.30
C SER A 21 -11.51 20.84 18.30
N ASN A 22 -12.28 21.84 18.75
CA ASN A 22 -12.83 22.87 17.85
C ASN A 22 -11.73 23.71 17.19
N VAL A 23 -10.67 24.06 17.94
CA VAL A 23 -9.54 24.84 17.40
C VAL A 23 -8.71 23.98 16.45
N GLU A 24 -8.44 22.72 16.80
CA GLU A 24 -7.76 21.75 15.91
C GLU A 24 -8.53 21.55 14.60
N THR A 25 -9.87 21.38 14.66
CA THR A 25 -10.72 21.29 13.47
C THR A 25 -10.66 22.55 12.61
N ALA A 26 -10.72 23.74 13.21
CA ALA A 26 -10.63 24.99 12.46
C ALA A 26 -9.28 25.21 11.77
N ILE A 27 -8.20 24.76 12.40
CA ILE A 27 -6.87 24.75 11.77
C ILE A 27 -6.84 23.74 10.62
N HIS A 28 -7.36 22.53 10.85
CA HIS A 28 -7.44 21.48 9.83
C HIS A 28 -8.27 21.89 8.60
N ASP A 29 -9.39 22.58 8.83
CA ASP A 29 -10.31 23.03 7.78
C ASP A 29 -9.82 24.34 7.10
N GLY A 30 -8.67 24.87 7.53
CA GLY A 30 -8.02 26.03 6.93
C GLY A 30 -8.66 27.38 7.29
N GLU A 31 -9.58 27.40 8.27
CA GLU A 31 -10.20 28.61 8.81
C GLU A 31 -9.25 29.39 9.72
N TYR A 32 -8.39 28.68 10.45
CA TYR A 32 -7.20 29.24 11.06
C TYR A 32 -5.95 28.73 10.33
N ARG A 33 -5.07 29.64 9.96
CA ARG A 33 -3.81 29.37 9.27
C ARG A 33 -2.64 29.56 10.21
N TYR A 34 -1.49 29.04 9.82
CA TYR A 34 -0.25 29.31 10.52
C TYR A 34 0.00 30.81 10.65
N GLY A 35 0.42 31.22 11.85
CA GLY A 35 0.64 32.62 12.17
C GLY A 35 -0.63 33.40 12.48
N ASP A 36 -1.83 32.81 12.35
CA ASP A 36 -3.07 33.50 12.73
C ASP A 36 -3.12 33.73 14.24
N LEU A 37 -3.61 34.90 14.63
CA LEU A 37 -3.83 35.26 16.01
C LEU A 37 -5.12 34.62 16.52
N LEU A 38 -5.02 33.83 17.59
CA LEU A 38 -6.19 33.32 18.30
C LEU A 38 -6.75 34.38 19.25
N PRO A 39 -8.05 34.32 19.56
CA PRO A 39 -8.65 35.16 20.60
C PRO A 39 -7.87 35.05 21.91
N SER A 40 -7.76 36.16 22.63
CA SER A 40 -7.17 36.14 23.97
C SER A 40 -8.00 35.26 24.91
N MET A 41 -7.38 34.82 26.01
CA MET A 41 -8.08 34.01 27.01
C MET A 41 -9.32 34.72 27.59
N ASN A 42 -9.29 36.05 27.66
CA ASN A 42 -10.41 36.86 28.15
C ASN A 42 -11.53 36.94 27.11
N GLU A 43 -11.20 37.25 25.86
CA GLU A 43 -12.19 37.34 24.77
C GLU A 43 -12.91 36.00 24.57
N LEU A 44 -12.14 34.90 24.56
CA LEU A 44 -12.70 33.58 24.34
C LEU A 44 -13.57 33.10 25.51
N SER A 45 -13.17 33.42 26.74
CA SER A 45 -13.97 33.15 27.95
C SER A 45 -15.32 33.88 27.89
N LEU A 46 -15.31 35.16 27.48
CA LEU A 46 -16.53 35.97 27.32
C LEU A 46 -17.41 35.46 26.17
N GLN A 47 -16.81 35.17 25.01
CA GLN A 47 -17.53 34.72 23.82
C GLN A 47 -18.25 33.38 24.04
N LEU A 48 -17.61 32.46 24.77
CA LEU A 48 -18.14 31.11 25.01
C LEU A 48 -18.90 30.97 26.32
N GLY A 49 -18.86 31.99 27.21
CA GLY A 49 -19.48 31.92 28.54
C GLY A 49 -18.84 30.85 29.45
N ILE A 50 -17.54 30.58 29.30
CA ILE A 50 -16.82 29.54 30.08
C ILE A 50 -15.76 30.16 30.98
N SER A 51 -15.34 29.44 32.02
CA SER A 51 -14.33 29.97 32.96
C SER A 51 -12.98 30.23 32.29
N LYS A 52 -12.33 31.33 32.68
CA LYS A 52 -10.99 31.69 32.20
C LYS A 52 -9.93 30.61 32.49
N GLU A 53 -10.04 29.92 33.62
CA GLU A 53 -9.13 28.80 33.96
C GLU A 53 -9.33 27.60 33.01
N THR A 54 -10.55 27.37 32.51
CA THR A 54 -10.80 26.35 31.48
C THR A 54 -10.13 26.71 30.15
N VAL A 55 -10.22 27.98 29.73
CA VAL A 55 -9.54 28.47 28.52
C VAL A 55 -8.02 28.38 28.67
N LYS A 56 -7.50 28.82 29.82
CA LYS A 56 -6.07 28.75 30.15
C LYS A 56 -5.56 27.31 30.12
N LYS A 57 -6.31 26.35 30.68
CA LYS A 57 -5.98 24.93 30.62
C LYS A 57 -5.93 24.43 29.17
N ALA A 58 -6.92 24.76 28.35
CA ALA A 58 -6.94 24.37 26.94
C ALA A 58 -5.74 24.96 26.18
N TYR A 59 -5.46 26.25 26.36
CA TYR A 59 -4.35 26.94 25.70
C TYR A 59 -2.99 26.42 26.15
N SER A 60 -2.81 26.11 27.43
CA SER A 60 -1.59 25.46 27.92
C SER A 60 -1.39 24.12 27.23
N LEU A 61 -2.42 23.26 27.19
CA LEU A 61 -2.33 21.95 26.55
C LEU A 61 -2.07 22.05 25.04
N MET A 62 -2.70 23.00 24.34
CA MET A 62 -2.44 23.24 22.92
C MET A 62 -1.01 23.74 22.68
N ARG A 63 -0.50 24.59 23.56
CA ARG A 63 0.88 25.07 23.50
C ARG A 63 1.87 23.94 23.75
N ASP A 64 1.63 23.12 24.77
CA ASP A 64 2.48 21.98 25.11
C ASP A 64 2.48 20.92 23.98
N LYS A 65 1.38 20.82 23.22
CA LYS A 65 1.27 20.02 21.97
C LYS A 65 1.84 20.70 20.72
N GLY A 66 2.34 21.93 20.80
CA GLY A 66 2.87 22.69 19.66
C GLY A 66 1.83 23.16 18.64
N ILE A 67 0.53 23.15 19.00
CA ILE A 67 -0.56 23.62 18.13
C ILE A 67 -0.58 25.15 18.08
N ILE A 68 -0.29 25.78 19.23
CA ILE A 68 -0.23 27.23 19.37
C ILE A 68 1.10 27.64 20.02
N SER A 69 1.54 28.87 19.76
CA SER A 69 2.69 29.48 20.42
C SER A 69 2.24 30.73 21.17
N ALA A 70 2.90 31.04 22.28
CA ALA A 70 2.66 32.25 23.04
C ALA A 70 3.81 33.22 22.81
N THR A 71 3.51 34.43 22.33
CA THR A 71 4.49 35.50 22.27
C THR A 71 4.20 36.50 23.38
N GLN A 72 5.18 36.74 24.25
CA GLN A 72 5.02 37.62 25.40
C GLN A 72 4.54 39.00 24.95
N GLY A 73 3.44 39.48 25.54
CA GLY A 73 2.81 40.76 25.21
C GLY A 73 2.06 40.82 23.87
N LYS A 74 2.05 39.75 23.06
CA LYS A 74 1.43 39.76 21.72
C LYS A 74 0.31 38.73 21.51
N GLY A 75 0.07 37.82 22.47
CA GLY A 75 -1.03 36.86 22.42
C GLY A 75 -0.61 35.45 21.99
N PHE A 76 -1.60 34.67 21.54
CA PHE A 76 -1.42 33.28 21.12
C PHE A 76 -1.59 33.16 19.62
N TYR A 77 -0.61 32.53 18.96
CA TYR A 77 -0.58 32.38 17.51
C TYR A 77 -0.69 30.90 17.17
N VAL A 78 -1.34 30.57 16.07
CA VAL A 78 -1.31 29.21 15.52
C VAL A 78 0.13 28.92 15.11
N SER A 79 0.77 27.99 15.83
CA SER A 79 2.17 27.60 15.61
C SER A 79 2.30 26.40 14.67
N SER A 80 1.16 25.94 14.15
CA SER A 80 1.01 24.78 13.31
C SER A 80 0.82 25.22 11.86
N GLU A 81 1.85 25.10 11.00
CA GLU A 81 1.61 24.99 9.54
C GLU A 81 0.87 23.71 9.19
N ASN A 82 1.01 22.72 10.07
CA ASN A 82 0.21 21.52 10.29
C ASN A 82 0.66 21.01 11.65
N SER A 83 -0.24 20.67 12.57
CA SER A 83 0.13 20.43 13.97
C SER A 83 1.22 19.37 14.02
N GLY A 84 2.32 19.63 14.75
CA GLY A 84 3.51 18.78 14.86
C GLY A 84 3.28 17.39 15.49
N GLN A 85 2.08 16.83 15.38
CA GLN A 85 1.83 15.41 15.52
C GLN A 85 2.18 14.73 14.21
N LYS A 86 3.07 13.74 14.31
CA LYS A 86 3.38 12.81 13.24
C LYS A 86 2.06 12.15 12.79
N PRO A 87 1.68 12.17 11.49
CA PRO A 87 0.52 11.43 11.00
C PRO A 87 0.53 9.99 11.51
N LYS A 88 -0.59 9.59 12.09
CA LYS A 88 -0.85 8.20 12.46
C LYS A 88 -1.35 7.47 11.23
N ILE A 89 -0.62 6.43 10.85
CA ILE A 89 -0.85 5.66 9.63
C ILE A 89 -1.17 4.23 10.03
N LEU A 90 -2.35 3.75 9.64
CA LEU A 90 -2.71 2.34 9.75
C LEU A 90 -2.45 1.65 8.42
N VAL A 91 -1.52 0.69 8.41
CA VAL A 91 -1.25 -0.17 7.28
C VAL A 91 -1.97 -1.50 7.48
N LEU A 92 -2.89 -1.83 6.58
CA LEU A 92 -3.63 -3.10 6.57
C LEU A 92 -3.12 -3.96 5.41
N PHE A 93 -2.31 -4.97 5.73
CA PHE A 93 -1.86 -5.95 4.74
C PHE A 93 -2.77 -7.17 4.70
N ASP A 94 -2.91 -7.77 3.53
CA ASP A 94 -3.67 -9.00 3.37
C ASP A 94 -2.90 -10.22 3.90
N LYS A 95 -1.60 -10.35 3.64
CA LYS A 95 -0.70 -11.40 4.16
C LYS A 95 0.73 -10.86 4.14
N LEU A 96 1.61 -11.30 5.04
CA LEU A 96 3.03 -10.96 4.94
C LEU A 96 3.74 -11.81 3.88
N SER A 97 4.67 -11.18 3.18
CA SER A 97 5.26 -11.63 1.94
C SER A 97 6.62 -10.96 1.75
N THR A 98 7.57 -11.62 1.08
CA THR A 98 8.90 -11.04 0.83
C THR A 98 8.81 -9.71 0.06
N TYR A 99 8.00 -9.64 -1.00
CA TYR A 99 7.84 -8.38 -1.75
C TYR A 99 7.11 -7.30 -0.93
N LYS A 100 6.20 -7.69 -0.01
CA LYS A 100 5.55 -6.73 0.90
C LYS A 100 6.48 -6.23 1.98
N GLN A 101 7.46 -7.02 2.41
CA GLN A 101 8.53 -6.52 3.28
C GLN A 101 9.37 -5.46 2.55
N VAL A 102 9.69 -5.67 1.27
CA VAL A 102 10.39 -4.69 0.43
C VAL A 102 9.55 -3.41 0.27
N LEU A 103 8.27 -3.55 -0.06
CA LEU A 103 7.31 -2.43 -0.13
C LEU A 103 7.30 -1.66 1.19
N PHE A 104 7.02 -2.35 2.29
CA PHE A 104 6.87 -1.75 3.60
C PHE A 104 8.15 -1.07 4.07
N SER A 105 9.31 -1.67 3.82
CA SER A 105 10.62 -1.07 4.16
C SER A 105 10.83 0.24 3.41
N SER A 106 10.48 0.29 2.13
CA SER A 106 10.54 1.53 1.33
C SER A 106 9.57 2.59 1.85
N PHE A 107 8.32 2.18 2.13
CA PHE A 107 7.29 3.06 2.71
C PHE A 107 7.75 3.65 4.05
N SER A 108 8.15 2.80 5.00
CA SER A 108 8.58 3.18 6.34
C SER A 108 9.84 4.05 6.29
N SER A 109 10.82 3.71 5.46
CA SER A 109 12.03 4.52 5.28
C SER A 109 11.73 5.90 4.68
N THR A 110 10.74 6.00 3.80
CA THR A 110 10.34 7.28 3.17
C THR A 110 9.58 8.16 4.16
N ILE A 111 8.68 7.58 4.97
CA ILE A 111 8.02 8.28 6.08
C ILE A 111 9.07 8.74 7.13
N GLY A 112 10.03 7.88 7.45
CA GLY A 112 11.08 8.15 8.42
C GLY A 112 10.50 8.52 9.78
N THR A 113 11.06 9.55 10.42
CA THR A 113 10.59 10.03 11.74
C THR A 113 9.36 10.93 11.66
N GLN A 114 8.81 11.17 10.46
CA GLN A 114 7.72 12.12 10.24
C GLN A 114 6.33 11.51 10.46
N GLY A 115 6.19 10.18 10.60
CA GLY A 115 4.92 9.49 10.81
C GLY A 115 5.00 8.40 11.88
N GLU A 116 3.85 8.01 12.42
CA GLU A 116 3.70 6.85 13.30
C GLU A 116 2.95 5.75 12.55
N ILE A 117 3.57 4.59 12.37
CA ILE A 117 3.02 3.52 11.54
C ILE A 117 2.58 2.35 12.42
N THR A 118 1.32 1.93 12.28
CA THR A 118 0.78 0.70 12.87
C THR A 118 0.45 -0.28 11.76
N ILE A 119 0.83 -1.54 11.91
CA ILE A 119 0.53 -2.60 10.93
C ILE A 119 -0.49 -3.58 11.52
N ARG A 120 -1.49 -3.95 10.73
CA ARG A 120 -2.39 -5.08 11.01
C ARG A 120 -2.52 -5.97 9.78
N LEU A 121 -2.87 -7.23 9.98
CA LEU A 121 -3.03 -8.21 8.92
C LEU A 121 -4.48 -8.68 8.87
N HIS A 122 -5.17 -8.47 7.74
CA HIS A 122 -6.54 -8.94 7.56
C HIS A 122 -6.61 -10.36 6.97
N ASN A 123 -5.47 -11.01 6.67
CA ASN A 123 -5.39 -12.43 6.26
C ASN A 123 -6.31 -12.81 5.09
N GLN A 124 -6.58 -11.88 4.18
CA GLN A 124 -7.54 -12.02 3.07
C GLN A 124 -8.99 -12.31 3.52
N GLN A 125 -9.32 -12.06 4.79
CA GLN A 125 -10.66 -12.17 5.36
C GLN A 125 -11.31 -10.78 5.42
N VAL A 126 -12.47 -10.64 4.79
CA VAL A 126 -13.18 -9.35 4.71
C VAL A 126 -13.72 -8.94 6.08
N GLU A 127 -14.06 -9.90 6.93
CA GLU A 127 -14.49 -9.68 8.32
C GLU A 127 -13.42 -8.97 9.14
N LEU A 128 -12.14 -9.33 8.95
CA LEU A 128 -11.04 -8.68 9.64
C LEU A 128 -10.80 -7.26 9.11
N LEU A 129 -10.98 -7.03 7.80
CA LEU A 129 -10.95 -5.67 7.25
C LEU A 129 -12.05 -4.81 7.89
N GLU A 130 -13.28 -5.30 7.91
CA GLU A 130 -14.42 -4.61 8.52
C GLU A 130 -14.15 -4.29 9.99
N TYR A 131 -13.72 -5.27 10.78
CA TYR A 131 -13.34 -5.10 12.19
C TYR A 131 -12.26 -4.02 12.38
N TYR A 132 -11.17 -4.05 11.60
CA TYR A 132 -10.12 -3.06 11.74
C TYR A 132 -10.54 -1.65 11.32
N ILE A 133 -11.43 -1.51 10.33
CA ILE A 133 -11.98 -0.20 9.97
C ILE A 133 -12.86 0.32 11.10
N ASP A 134 -13.72 -0.52 11.67
CA ASP A 134 -14.68 -0.16 12.73
C ASP A 134 -13.98 0.36 13.98
N GLU A 135 -12.98 -0.38 14.45
CA GLU A 135 -12.26 -0.04 15.68
C GLU A 135 -11.35 1.18 15.54
N ASN A 136 -11.02 1.61 14.31
CA ASN A 136 -9.94 2.56 14.09
C ASN A 136 -10.31 3.80 13.28
N LEU A 137 -11.53 3.96 12.78
CA LEU A 137 -11.98 5.00 11.84
C LEU A 137 -11.61 6.47 12.19
N ASP A 138 -11.51 6.78 13.49
CA ASP A 138 -11.17 8.11 13.98
C ASP A 138 -9.80 8.18 14.68
N LEU A 139 -9.05 7.08 14.72
CA LEU A 139 -7.77 6.98 15.41
C LEU A 139 -6.56 7.29 14.52
N PHE A 140 -6.74 7.23 13.20
CA PHE A 140 -5.68 7.39 12.21
C PHE A 140 -5.98 8.49 11.20
N ASP A 141 -4.90 9.12 10.73
CA ASP A 141 -4.92 10.15 9.70
C ASP A 141 -4.95 9.53 8.30
N TYR A 142 -4.29 8.37 8.14
CA TYR A 142 -4.25 7.62 6.88
C TYR A 142 -4.45 6.11 7.08
N TYR A 143 -5.14 5.50 6.13
CA TYR A 143 -5.36 4.06 6.01
C TYR A 143 -4.74 3.60 4.70
N VAL A 144 -3.67 2.84 4.81
CA VAL A 144 -2.92 2.28 3.68
C VAL A 144 -3.26 0.79 3.59
N ILE A 145 -3.95 0.36 2.54
CA ILE A 145 -4.58 -0.97 2.49
C ILE A 145 -4.17 -1.70 1.22
N THR A 146 -3.73 -2.96 1.34
CA THR A 146 -3.62 -3.89 0.19
C THR A 146 -4.91 -4.70 0.07
N PRO A 147 -5.84 -4.38 -0.85
CA PRO A 147 -7.21 -4.88 -0.76
C PRO A 147 -7.36 -6.23 -1.47
N HIS A 148 -6.60 -7.23 -1.03
CA HIS A 148 -6.62 -8.56 -1.61
C HIS A 148 -7.59 -9.47 -0.85
N PHE A 149 -8.68 -9.83 -1.53
CA PHE A 149 -9.76 -10.67 -1.02
C PHE A 149 -10.25 -11.63 -2.11
N PRO A 150 -10.89 -12.76 -1.74
CA PRO A 150 -11.63 -13.62 -2.66
C PRO A 150 -12.45 -12.84 -3.69
N LEU A 151 -12.37 -13.24 -4.96
CA LEU A 151 -12.96 -12.53 -6.10
C LEU A 151 -14.47 -12.79 -6.26
N ASP A 152 -15.09 -13.57 -5.38
CA ASP A 152 -16.53 -13.76 -5.40
C ASP A 152 -17.27 -12.44 -5.13
N GLU A 153 -18.39 -12.26 -5.84
CA GLU A 153 -19.17 -11.02 -5.82
C GLU A 153 -19.62 -10.60 -4.40
N PRO A 154 -20.09 -11.50 -3.50
CA PRO A 154 -20.40 -11.15 -2.12
C PRO A 154 -19.23 -10.54 -1.36
N THR A 155 -18.05 -11.16 -1.43
CA THR A 155 -16.85 -10.69 -0.74
C THR A 155 -16.38 -9.35 -1.30
N GLN A 156 -16.34 -9.20 -2.63
CA GLN A 156 -15.93 -7.94 -3.28
C GLN A 156 -16.86 -6.78 -2.90
N ARG A 157 -18.19 -7.00 -2.88
CA ARG A 157 -19.16 -5.98 -2.45
C ARG A 157 -18.95 -5.54 -1.00
N ARG A 158 -18.69 -6.49 -0.10
CA ARG A 158 -18.40 -6.20 1.31
C ARG A 158 -17.11 -5.41 1.48
N ALA A 159 -16.03 -5.81 0.80
CA ALA A 159 -14.77 -5.08 0.83
C ALA A 159 -14.92 -3.64 0.35
N VAL A 160 -15.60 -3.41 -0.79
CA VAL A 160 -15.89 -2.05 -1.29
C VAL A 160 -16.71 -1.26 -0.26
N LYS A 161 -17.78 -1.85 0.29
CA LYS A 161 -18.60 -1.19 1.32
C LYS A 161 -17.78 -0.79 2.55
N ALA A 162 -16.90 -1.67 3.02
CA ALA A 162 -16.01 -1.38 4.15
C ALA A 162 -15.06 -0.21 3.82
N LEU A 163 -14.42 -0.24 2.65
CA LEU A 163 -13.49 0.81 2.20
C LEU A 163 -14.18 2.17 2.04
N THR A 164 -15.42 2.22 1.54
CA THR A 164 -16.17 3.49 1.37
C THR A 164 -16.47 4.23 2.68
N ARG A 165 -16.34 3.56 3.83
CA ARG A 165 -16.53 4.19 5.13
C ARG A 165 -15.34 5.06 5.53
N ILE A 166 -14.15 4.76 4.99
CA ILE A 166 -12.96 5.58 5.19
C ILE A 166 -13.10 6.84 4.32
N PRO A 167 -12.95 8.05 4.87
CA PRO A 167 -12.96 9.26 4.06
C PRO A 167 -11.88 9.18 2.95
N ASN A 168 -12.25 9.47 1.70
CA ASN A 168 -11.35 9.35 0.53
C ASN A 168 -9.99 10.03 0.73
N ARG A 169 -9.97 11.19 1.40
CA ARG A 169 -8.73 11.94 1.72
C ARG A 169 -7.76 11.22 2.66
N LYS A 170 -8.21 10.19 3.38
CA LYS A 170 -7.42 9.35 4.29
C LYS A 170 -7.05 8.01 3.68
N LEU A 171 -7.64 7.61 2.55
CA LEU A 171 -7.49 6.27 1.99
C LEU A 171 -6.38 6.23 0.95
N ILE A 172 -5.48 5.25 1.08
CA ILE A 172 -4.48 4.89 0.08
C ILE A 172 -4.56 3.37 -0.17
N LEU A 173 -4.85 2.97 -1.40
CA LEU A 173 -4.77 1.58 -1.81
C LEU A 173 -3.38 1.25 -2.36
N LEU A 174 -2.89 0.08 -2.03
CA LEU A 174 -1.64 -0.46 -2.52
C LEU A 174 -1.90 -1.74 -3.31
N ASP A 175 -1.01 -2.01 -4.26
CA ASP A 175 -0.90 -3.26 -5.00
C ASP A 175 -2.04 -3.48 -6.01
N ARG A 176 -3.29 -3.41 -5.56
CA ARG A 176 -4.49 -3.56 -6.40
C ARG A 176 -5.32 -2.29 -6.44
N TYR A 177 -5.67 -1.89 -7.66
CA TYR A 177 -6.70 -0.89 -7.91
C TYR A 177 -8.10 -1.55 -7.93
N ILE A 178 -9.08 -0.94 -7.27
CA ILE A 178 -10.48 -1.38 -7.29
C ILE A 178 -11.29 -0.37 -8.10
N GLU A 179 -11.60 -0.71 -9.35
CA GLU A 179 -12.33 0.17 -10.28
C GLU A 179 -13.71 0.57 -9.76
N SER A 180 -14.39 -0.35 -9.06
CA SER A 180 -15.74 -0.13 -8.52
C SER A 180 -15.77 0.75 -7.26
N LEU A 181 -14.61 1.11 -6.68
CA LEU A 181 -14.55 1.96 -5.50
C LEU A 181 -14.56 3.44 -5.94
N PRO A 182 -15.62 4.21 -5.64
CA PRO A 182 -15.76 5.58 -6.12
C PRO A 182 -14.91 6.56 -5.30
N GLY A 183 -14.51 7.66 -5.92
CA GLY A 183 -13.93 8.82 -5.24
C GLY A 183 -12.44 9.07 -5.49
N ASN A 184 -11.94 10.11 -4.84
CA ASN A 184 -10.58 10.63 -4.98
C ASN A 184 -9.72 10.19 -3.80
N TYR A 185 -9.22 8.96 -3.87
CA TYR A 185 -8.29 8.36 -2.91
C TYR A 185 -6.93 8.09 -3.58
N GLY A 186 -5.89 7.87 -2.77
CA GLY A 186 -4.56 7.54 -3.27
C GLY A 186 -4.48 6.08 -3.72
N VAL A 187 -3.74 5.80 -4.79
CA VAL A 187 -3.51 4.42 -5.25
C VAL A 187 -2.09 4.30 -5.80
N ALA A 188 -1.32 3.33 -5.31
CA ALA A 188 -0.10 2.86 -5.99
C ALA A 188 -0.30 1.37 -6.33
N TYR A 189 -0.51 1.05 -7.61
CA TYR A 189 -0.99 -0.27 -8.04
C TYR A 189 -0.14 -0.90 -9.15
N GLN A 190 -0.35 -2.19 -9.37
CA GLN A 190 0.11 -2.92 -10.56
C GLN A 190 -1.08 -3.34 -11.43
N ASP A 191 -0.82 -3.56 -12.71
CA ASP A 191 -1.79 -3.99 -13.70
C ASP A 191 -1.52 -5.46 -14.05
N PHE A 192 -2.00 -6.38 -13.20
CA PHE A 192 -1.66 -7.80 -13.26
C PHE A 192 -1.74 -8.43 -14.66
N THR A 193 -2.78 -8.08 -15.45
CA THR A 193 -2.99 -8.64 -16.79
C THR A 193 -1.98 -8.10 -17.80
N ASN A 194 -1.76 -6.78 -17.83
CA ASN A 194 -0.86 -6.20 -18.83
C ASN A 194 0.61 -6.30 -18.43
N ASP A 195 0.91 -6.27 -17.14
CA ASP A 195 2.28 -6.28 -16.63
C ASP A 195 2.99 -7.61 -16.95
N VAL A 196 2.34 -8.76 -16.77
CA VAL A 196 2.93 -10.05 -17.17
C VAL A 196 3.23 -10.11 -18.68
N TYR A 197 2.33 -9.57 -19.50
CA TYR A 197 2.52 -9.47 -20.95
C TYR A 197 3.74 -8.60 -21.26
N ASP A 198 3.80 -7.39 -20.69
CA ASP A 198 4.89 -6.43 -20.88
C ASP A 198 6.25 -6.96 -20.39
N GLY A 199 6.25 -7.73 -19.30
CA GLY A 199 7.44 -8.42 -18.79
C GLY A 199 7.97 -9.47 -19.76
N LEU A 200 7.07 -10.29 -20.31
CA LEU A 200 7.44 -11.31 -21.31
C LEU A 200 7.87 -10.67 -22.64
N MET A 201 7.25 -9.55 -23.02
CA MET A 201 7.63 -8.78 -24.21
C MET A 201 9.08 -8.31 -24.18
N GLN A 202 9.59 -7.91 -23.01
CA GLN A 202 11.00 -7.55 -22.82
C GLN A 202 11.97 -8.70 -23.14
N ALA A 203 11.47 -9.94 -23.21
CA ALA A 203 12.19 -11.16 -23.54
C ALA A 203 11.73 -11.87 -24.84
N SER A 204 10.80 -11.29 -25.59
CA SER A 204 10.16 -11.86 -26.78
C SER A 204 11.14 -12.58 -27.73
N LYS A 205 12.20 -11.89 -28.19
CA LYS A 205 13.19 -12.45 -29.11
C LYS A 205 13.88 -13.73 -28.61
N LYS A 206 14.10 -13.86 -27.29
CA LYS A 206 14.70 -15.07 -26.71
C LYS A 206 13.64 -16.14 -26.50
N LEU A 207 12.45 -15.77 -26.00
CA LEU A 207 11.33 -16.69 -25.79
C LEU A 207 10.86 -17.36 -27.08
N GLN A 208 10.81 -16.63 -28.20
CA GLN A 208 10.46 -17.17 -29.52
C GLN A 208 11.44 -18.22 -30.06
N LYS A 209 12.66 -18.27 -29.52
CA LYS A 209 13.66 -19.28 -29.88
C LYS A 209 13.59 -20.53 -29.00
N GLN A 210 12.72 -20.53 -28.00
CA GLN A 210 12.52 -21.65 -27.09
C GLN A 210 11.34 -22.49 -27.59
N ASN A 211 11.34 -23.77 -27.22
CA ASN A 211 10.34 -24.71 -27.71
C ASN A 211 8.95 -24.47 -27.08
N LYS A 212 8.92 -24.05 -25.80
CA LYS A 212 7.69 -23.89 -25.03
C LYS A 212 7.91 -22.96 -23.83
N LEU A 213 6.87 -22.20 -23.47
CA LEU A 213 6.75 -21.52 -22.18
C LEU A 213 5.84 -22.32 -21.24
N ASN A 214 6.42 -22.92 -20.22
CA ASN A 214 5.69 -23.58 -19.13
C ASN A 214 5.44 -22.59 -18.01
N ILE A 215 4.21 -22.52 -17.51
CA ILE A 215 3.80 -21.56 -16.48
C ILE A 215 3.36 -22.34 -15.26
N ILE A 216 4.07 -22.13 -14.14
CA ILE A 216 3.80 -22.81 -12.87
C ILE A 216 3.01 -21.89 -11.95
N THR A 217 1.82 -22.33 -11.56
CA THR A 217 0.92 -21.50 -10.74
C THR A 217 -0.13 -22.34 -10.04
N GLU A 218 -0.53 -21.91 -8.84
CA GLU A 218 -1.65 -22.49 -8.12
C GLU A 218 -2.97 -21.81 -8.53
N ALA A 219 -4.02 -22.60 -8.75
CA ALA A 219 -5.36 -22.08 -9.01
C ALA A 219 -5.98 -21.34 -7.80
N SER A 220 -5.43 -21.55 -6.60
CA SER A 220 -5.83 -20.90 -5.35
C SER A 220 -5.38 -19.44 -5.26
N SER A 221 -4.41 -19.03 -6.09
CA SER A 221 -3.89 -17.66 -6.11
C SER A 221 -4.98 -16.70 -6.59
N LEU A 222 -5.29 -15.69 -5.77
CA LEU A 222 -6.36 -14.72 -6.03
C LEU A 222 -6.26 -14.02 -7.39
N TYR A 223 -5.05 -13.92 -7.96
CA TYR A 223 -4.80 -13.19 -9.21
C TYR A 223 -4.35 -14.08 -10.36
N TYR A 224 -4.47 -15.40 -10.19
CA TYR A 224 -4.15 -16.38 -11.20
C TYR A 224 -4.85 -16.09 -12.54
N SER A 225 -6.14 -15.76 -12.52
CA SER A 225 -6.91 -15.51 -13.74
C SER A 225 -6.34 -14.37 -14.59
N PHE A 226 -5.98 -13.26 -13.95
CA PHE A 226 -5.43 -12.08 -14.63
C PHE A 226 -4.04 -12.35 -15.22
N ILE A 227 -3.17 -12.97 -14.44
CA ILE A 227 -1.80 -13.28 -14.89
C ILE A 227 -1.84 -14.35 -15.99
N ARG A 228 -2.74 -15.34 -15.88
CA ARG A 228 -2.97 -16.35 -16.91
C ARG A 228 -3.41 -15.71 -18.22
N GLU A 229 -4.42 -14.84 -18.19
CA GLU A 229 -4.92 -14.14 -19.36
C GLU A 229 -3.79 -13.38 -20.09
N GLY A 230 -3.00 -12.60 -19.35
CA GLY A 230 -1.88 -11.85 -19.93
C GLY A 230 -0.79 -12.75 -20.54
N ALA A 231 -0.46 -13.86 -19.88
CA ALA A 231 0.54 -14.80 -20.39
C ALA A 231 0.06 -15.60 -21.60
N GLU A 232 -1.19 -16.07 -21.60
CA GLU A 232 -1.83 -16.74 -22.75
C GLU A 232 -1.88 -15.81 -23.96
N ARG A 233 -2.28 -14.55 -23.75
CA ARG A 233 -2.31 -13.53 -24.80
C ARG A 233 -0.92 -13.32 -25.41
N PHE A 234 0.11 -13.18 -24.58
CA PHE A 234 1.50 -13.03 -25.06
C PHE A 234 1.92 -14.21 -25.94
N CYS A 235 1.62 -15.44 -25.51
CA CYS A 235 1.99 -16.65 -26.23
C CYS A 235 1.25 -16.76 -27.57
N ALA A 236 -0.04 -16.45 -27.60
CA ALA A 236 -0.85 -16.42 -28.82
C ALA A 236 -0.32 -15.41 -29.84
N ASP A 237 -0.05 -14.18 -29.40
CA ASP A 237 0.43 -13.08 -30.27
C ASP A 237 1.79 -13.40 -30.93
N HIS A 238 2.61 -14.23 -30.29
CA HIS A 238 3.98 -14.54 -30.73
C HIS A 238 4.17 -15.98 -31.22
N GLY A 239 3.10 -16.77 -31.32
CA GLY A 239 3.15 -18.15 -31.78
C GLY A 239 4.00 -19.08 -30.90
N ILE A 240 4.06 -18.81 -29.59
CA ILE A 240 4.85 -19.61 -28.63
C ILE A 240 3.92 -20.65 -28.00
N PRO A 241 4.23 -21.96 -28.05
CA PRO A 241 3.48 -22.96 -27.31
C PRO A 241 3.53 -22.68 -25.81
N CYS A 242 2.37 -22.64 -25.15
CA CYS A 242 2.27 -22.40 -23.70
C CYS A 242 1.48 -23.49 -22.98
N GLU A 243 1.94 -23.87 -21.80
CA GLU A 243 1.30 -24.90 -20.96
C GLU A 243 1.32 -24.49 -19.49
N PHE A 244 0.20 -24.70 -18.80
CA PHE A 244 0.05 -24.35 -17.39
C PHE A 244 0.10 -25.59 -16.51
N HIS A 245 0.89 -25.52 -15.45
CA HIS A 245 1.10 -26.62 -14.51
C HIS A 245 0.76 -26.16 -13.09
N GLN A 246 0.00 -26.99 -12.38
CA GLN A 246 -0.32 -26.76 -10.96
C GLN A 246 0.74 -27.32 -10.02
N THR A 247 1.50 -28.30 -10.49
CA THR A 247 2.56 -28.98 -9.72
C THR A 247 3.78 -29.15 -10.59
N VAL A 248 4.95 -29.17 -9.94
CA VAL A 248 6.21 -29.45 -10.61
C VAL A 248 6.54 -30.93 -10.42
N THR A 249 6.65 -31.66 -11.52
CA THR A 249 7.15 -33.04 -11.52
C THR A 249 8.38 -33.16 -12.42
N PRO A 250 9.27 -34.14 -12.21
CA PRO A 250 10.43 -34.30 -13.07
C PRO A 250 10.08 -34.48 -14.55
N GLU A 251 8.92 -35.01 -14.90
CA GLU A 251 8.50 -35.33 -16.26
C GLU A 251 8.23 -34.09 -17.13
N ILE A 252 7.77 -33.00 -16.50
CA ILE A 252 7.47 -31.74 -17.20
C ILE A 252 8.73 -30.94 -17.54
N VAL A 253 9.88 -31.28 -16.93
CA VAL A 253 11.15 -30.56 -17.13
C VAL A 253 11.87 -31.03 -18.40
N ARG A 254 12.02 -30.14 -19.39
CA ARG A 254 12.59 -30.46 -20.71
C ARG A 254 13.68 -29.45 -21.11
N PRO A 255 14.68 -29.87 -21.91
CA PRO A 255 15.68 -28.94 -22.45
C PRO A 255 15.06 -27.98 -23.47
N GLN A 256 15.63 -26.79 -23.60
CA GLN A 256 15.21 -25.69 -24.50
C GLN A 256 13.77 -25.20 -24.26
N GLU A 257 13.28 -25.37 -23.03
CA GLU A 257 12.02 -24.81 -22.57
C GLU A 257 12.26 -23.80 -21.44
N VAL A 258 11.26 -22.93 -21.22
CA VAL A 258 11.32 -21.89 -20.19
C VAL A 258 10.21 -22.11 -19.19
N TYR A 259 10.51 -21.91 -17.91
CA TYR A 259 9.58 -22.07 -16.80
C TYR A 259 9.38 -20.71 -16.12
N LEU A 260 8.15 -20.19 -16.21
CA LEU A 260 7.70 -19.00 -15.50
C LEU A 260 6.98 -19.41 -14.22
N ILE A 261 7.55 -19.10 -13.06
CA ILE A 261 6.92 -19.34 -11.76
C ILE A 261 6.13 -18.12 -11.34
N LEU A 262 4.80 -18.25 -11.23
CA LEU A 262 3.91 -17.15 -10.84
C LEU A 262 3.63 -17.11 -9.33
N ASN A 263 3.79 -18.24 -8.65
CA ASN A 263 3.57 -18.33 -7.21
C ASN A 263 4.75 -17.69 -6.48
N GLY A 264 4.49 -16.59 -5.79
CA GLY A 264 5.44 -16.02 -4.85
C GLY A 264 4.97 -16.30 -3.43
N GLN A 265 5.45 -17.36 -2.78
CA GLN A 265 5.74 -17.37 -1.32
C GLN A 265 6.20 -18.69 -0.69
N LEU A 266 6.30 -19.81 -1.42
CA LEU A 266 6.97 -21.01 -0.93
C LEU A 266 7.73 -21.61 -2.11
N ASP A 267 9.06 -21.43 -2.15
CA ASP A 267 9.94 -21.78 -3.28
C ASP A 267 10.00 -23.28 -3.63
N THR A 268 9.05 -24.08 -3.18
CA THR A 268 8.99 -25.52 -3.42
C THR A 268 9.00 -25.81 -4.91
N GLU A 269 8.21 -25.09 -5.72
CA GLU A 269 8.19 -25.28 -7.18
C GLU A 269 9.53 -24.92 -7.82
N LEU A 270 10.16 -23.82 -7.40
CA LEU A 270 11.47 -23.43 -7.91
C LEU A 270 12.54 -24.44 -7.50
N ILE A 271 12.49 -24.93 -6.26
CA ILE A 271 13.37 -25.96 -5.73
C ILE A 271 13.18 -27.27 -6.50
N ASP A 272 11.95 -27.68 -6.75
CA ASP A 272 11.62 -28.93 -7.45
C ASP A 272 12.01 -28.84 -8.93
N LEU A 273 11.81 -27.68 -9.57
CA LEU A 273 12.30 -27.39 -10.92
C LEU A 273 13.83 -27.47 -10.98
N ALA A 274 14.51 -26.85 -10.02
CA ALA A 274 15.97 -26.87 -9.92
C ALA A 274 16.52 -28.28 -9.69
N ARG A 275 15.85 -29.07 -8.82
CA ARG A 275 16.21 -30.48 -8.56
C ARG A 275 16.02 -31.35 -9.80
N ALA A 276 14.86 -31.27 -10.45
CA ALA A 276 14.57 -32.02 -11.67
C ALA A 276 15.53 -31.65 -12.81
N ALA A 277 15.86 -30.36 -12.99
CA ALA A 277 16.85 -29.92 -13.95
C ALA A 277 18.24 -30.49 -13.65
N LYS A 278 18.65 -30.50 -12.37
CA LYS A 278 19.92 -31.07 -11.93
C LYS A 278 20.00 -32.58 -12.16
N GLU A 279 18.94 -33.33 -11.86
CA GLU A 279 18.85 -34.77 -12.12
C GLU A 279 19.01 -35.09 -13.61
N LYS A 280 18.42 -34.25 -14.46
CA LYS A 280 18.55 -34.34 -15.93
C LYS A 280 19.84 -33.73 -16.47
N LYS A 281 20.74 -33.26 -15.61
CA LYS A 281 22.02 -32.60 -15.96
C LYS A 281 21.84 -31.36 -16.86
N LEU A 282 20.71 -30.67 -16.75
CA LEU A 282 20.41 -29.45 -17.48
C LEU A 282 20.96 -28.24 -16.73
N LYS A 283 21.68 -27.35 -17.42
CA LYS A 283 22.20 -26.11 -16.84
C LYS A 283 21.20 -24.96 -17.04
N ALA A 284 20.80 -24.33 -15.95
CA ALA A 284 19.99 -23.10 -15.96
C ALA A 284 20.60 -22.01 -16.86
N GLY A 285 19.76 -21.29 -17.61
CA GLY A 285 20.14 -20.22 -18.55
C GLY A 285 20.73 -20.68 -19.88
N ARG A 286 21.30 -21.90 -19.92
CA ARG A 286 21.91 -22.50 -21.11
C ARG A 286 21.01 -23.55 -21.75
N ASP A 287 20.64 -24.57 -20.98
CA ASP A 287 19.88 -25.72 -21.45
C ASP A 287 18.39 -25.61 -21.08
N ILE A 288 18.05 -24.80 -20.09
CA ILE A 288 16.69 -24.58 -19.57
C ILE A 288 16.56 -23.17 -18.98
N GLY A 289 15.44 -22.49 -19.21
CA GLY A 289 15.20 -21.13 -18.71
C GLY A 289 14.33 -21.10 -17.46
N PHE A 290 14.68 -20.24 -16.49
CA PHE A 290 13.82 -19.97 -15.33
C PHE A 290 13.55 -18.47 -15.21
N ILE A 291 12.27 -18.11 -15.05
CA ILE A 291 11.79 -16.76 -14.79
C ILE A 291 10.86 -16.81 -13.59
N SER A 292 11.02 -15.93 -12.62
CA SER A 292 10.11 -15.82 -11.47
C SER A 292 9.28 -14.54 -11.54
N TYR A 293 8.03 -14.61 -11.08
CA TYR A 293 7.16 -13.46 -10.90
C TYR A 293 7.39 -12.85 -9.51
N ASN A 294 7.60 -11.53 -9.49
CA ASN A 294 8.05 -10.71 -8.37
C ASN A 294 9.54 -10.87 -8.01
N GLU A 295 10.17 -9.71 -7.78
CA GLU A 295 11.54 -9.60 -7.33
C GLU A 295 11.64 -9.76 -5.81
N SER A 296 12.73 -10.37 -5.36
CA SER A 296 13.08 -10.56 -3.97
C SER A 296 14.60 -10.61 -3.81
N PRO A 297 15.16 -10.22 -2.65
CA PRO A 297 16.61 -10.25 -2.44
C PRO A 297 17.25 -11.63 -2.67
N ILE A 298 16.52 -12.72 -2.40
CA ILE A 298 17.05 -14.09 -2.53
C ILE A 298 17.26 -14.50 -4.00
N ASN A 299 16.55 -13.86 -4.95
CA ASN A 299 16.68 -14.16 -6.37
C ASN A 299 18.05 -13.83 -6.95
N GLU A 300 18.82 -12.92 -6.33
CA GLU A 300 20.20 -12.64 -6.75
C GLU A 300 21.15 -13.82 -6.49
N ILE A 301 20.79 -14.68 -5.53
CA ILE A 301 21.63 -15.78 -5.07
C ILE A 301 21.17 -17.11 -5.69
N VAL A 302 19.85 -17.34 -5.75
CA VAL A 302 19.28 -18.60 -6.23
C VAL A 302 19.67 -18.87 -7.68
N LEU A 303 20.11 -20.10 -7.96
CA LEU A 303 20.59 -20.53 -9.27
C LEU A 303 21.67 -19.63 -9.88
N ASN A 304 22.49 -18.98 -9.05
CA ASN A 304 23.47 -17.96 -9.44
C ASN A 304 22.84 -16.72 -10.11
N GLY A 305 21.62 -16.36 -9.70
CA GLY A 305 20.88 -15.22 -10.20
C GLY A 305 19.67 -15.65 -11.04
N LEU A 306 18.51 -15.65 -10.41
CA LEU A 306 17.21 -15.92 -11.01
C LEU A 306 16.68 -14.68 -11.75
N THR A 307 16.38 -14.81 -13.03
CA THR A 307 15.70 -13.78 -13.82
C THR A 307 14.28 -13.59 -13.29
N THR A 308 13.83 -12.34 -13.19
CA THR A 308 12.49 -12.01 -12.67
C THR A 308 11.73 -11.07 -13.60
N ILE A 309 10.41 -11.11 -13.53
CA ILE A 309 9.52 -10.03 -13.99
C ILE A 309 8.76 -9.51 -12.77
N SER A 310 8.78 -8.20 -12.54
CA SER A 310 8.27 -7.65 -11.27
C SER A 310 7.85 -6.20 -11.39
N THR A 311 6.80 -5.87 -10.63
CA THR A 311 6.49 -4.52 -10.20
C THR A 311 7.62 -3.97 -9.33
N ASP A 312 7.91 -2.68 -9.42
CA ASP A 312 8.82 -2.01 -8.49
C ASP A 312 8.11 -1.72 -7.16
N PHE A 313 8.15 -2.71 -6.26
CA PHE A 313 7.57 -2.59 -4.93
C PHE A 313 8.25 -1.53 -4.06
N ARG A 314 9.53 -1.19 -4.33
CA ARG A 314 10.19 -0.08 -3.63
C ARG A 314 9.57 1.25 -4.07
N GLN A 315 9.36 1.44 -5.37
CA GLN A 315 8.64 2.59 -5.90
C GLN A 315 7.23 2.67 -5.32
N MET A 316 6.49 1.55 -5.29
CA MET A 316 5.14 1.51 -4.72
C MET A 316 5.08 2.03 -3.28
N GLY A 317 5.99 1.55 -2.42
CA GLY A 317 6.10 2.02 -1.04
C GLY A 317 6.47 3.50 -0.94
N ALA A 318 7.46 3.96 -1.72
CA ALA A 318 7.91 5.35 -1.71
C ALA A 318 6.82 6.32 -2.21
N VAL A 319 6.10 5.94 -3.27
CA VAL A 319 5.01 6.74 -3.86
C VAL A 319 3.89 6.90 -2.85
N ALA A 320 3.46 5.83 -2.18
CA ALA A 320 2.41 5.89 -1.17
C ALA A 320 2.82 6.73 0.05
N ALA A 321 4.06 6.61 0.52
CA ALA A 321 4.58 7.46 1.59
C ALA A 321 4.60 8.94 1.20
N ARG A 322 4.99 9.26 -0.05
CA ARG A 322 4.95 10.64 -0.56
C ARG A 322 3.53 11.19 -0.66
N MET A 323 2.52 10.39 -0.96
CA MET A 323 1.13 10.87 -0.94
C MET A 323 0.73 11.42 0.45
N ILE A 324 1.26 10.81 1.51
CA ILE A 324 1.03 11.23 2.91
C ILE A 324 1.83 12.49 3.24
N LEU A 325 3.14 12.48 2.95
CA LEU A 325 4.05 13.59 3.28
C LEU A 325 3.72 14.86 2.48
N ASP A 326 3.47 14.71 1.19
CA ASP A 326 3.16 15.82 0.28
C ASP A 326 1.69 16.24 0.38
N LYS A 327 0.85 15.47 1.10
CA LYS A 327 -0.60 15.64 1.20
C LYS A 327 -1.29 15.69 -0.17
N GLN A 328 -0.79 14.88 -1.11
CA GLN A 328 -1.28 14.82 -2.48
C GLN A 328 -1.62 13.38 -2.85
N LEU A 329 -2.91 13.07 -2.84
CA LEU A 329 -3.42 11.78 -3.29
C LEU A 329 -3.45 11.75 -4.83
N ARG A 330 -2.99 10.63 -5.38
CA ARG A 330 -2.95 10.37 -6.82
C ARG A 330 -3.10 8.87 -7.08
N LYS A 331 -3.51 8.51 -8.30
CA LYS A 331 -3.51 7.12 -8.77
C LYS A 331 -2.27 6.93 -9.64
N VAL A 332 -1.41 5.98 -9.29
CA VAL A 332 -0.11 5.74 -9.91
C VAL A 332 0.04 4.26 -10.19
N LYS A 333 0.14 3.90 -11.48
CA LYS A 333 0.62 2.58 -11.89
C LYS A 333 2.12 2.53 -11.62
N CYS A 334 2.59 1.52 -10.90
CA CYS A 334 4.01 1.33 -10.63
C CYS A 334 4.70 0.72 -11.85
N ASP A 335 6.00 0.99 -11.97
CA ASP A 335 6.82 0.48 -13.05
C ASP A 335 6.94 -1.04 -12.96
N PHE A 336 6.90 -1.70 -14.11
CA PHE A 336 7.05 -3.15 -14.24
C PHE A 336 8.21 -3.47 -15.18
N ARG A 337 9.11 -4.37 -14.75
CA ARG A 337 10.33 -4.68 -15.52
C ARG A 337 10.77 -6.12 -15.40
N MET A 338 11.51 -6.57 -16.41
CA MET A 338 12.32 -7.78 -16.32
C MET A 338 13.72 -7.47 -15.78
N THR A 339 14.14 -8.16 -14.73
CA THR A 339 15.53 -8.17 -14.25
C THR A 339 16.20 -9.43 -14.77
N ARG A 340 17.00 -9.31 -15.84
CA ARG A 340 17.73 -10.45 -16.44
C ARG A 340 18.93 -10.84 -15.59
N ARG A 341 19.08 -12.14 -15.34
CA ARG A 341 20.19 -12.76 -14.62
C ARG A 341 20.60 -14.07 -15.31
N SER A 342 21.35 -14.93 -14.63
CA SER A 342 22.00 -16.09 -15.25
C SER A 342 21.02 -17.19 -15.68
N THR A 343 19.81 -17.26 -15.11
CA THR A 343 18.84 -18.32 -15.44
C THR A 343 18.04 -18.11 -16.74
N PHE A 344 18.10 -16.91 -17.35
CA PHE A 344 17.38 -16.64 -18.60
C PHE A 344 17.99 -15.49 -19.40
#